data_AF-A0A9D6TKM1-F1
#
_entry.id   AF-A0A9D6TKM1-F1
#
_cell.length_a   1.000
_cell.length_b   1.000
_cell.length_c   1.000
_cell.angle_alpha   90.00
_cell.angle_beta   90.00
_cell.angle_gamma   90.00
#
_symmetry.space_group_name_H-M   'P 1'
#
loop_
_entity.id
_entity.type
_entity.pdbx_description
1 polymer ?
#
loop_
_entity_poly.entity_id
_entity_poly.type
_entity_poly.pdbx_seq_one_letter_code
_entity_poly.pdbx_strand_id
1 'polypeptide(L)'
;MRIQFPGRVFQAIRIAVNDEFGALGLFLRELPGCLKPGGCVGILAFHSGEDRRVKHAFREGVRTGIYSAANDEIVRAGPEERRANNARA
;
A
#
# COMPACT_ATOMS: atom_id res chain seq x y z
N MET A 1 17.26 -20.31 23.09
CA MET A 1 15.88 -19.79 23.04
C MET A 1 15.89 -18.51 22.20
N ARG A 2 15.44 -18.56 20.94
CA ARG A 2 15.42 -17.40 20.05
C ARG A 2 14.06 -16.74 20.18
N ILE A 3 14.00 -15.62 20.91
CA ILE A 3 12.77 -14.84 21.04
C ILE A 3 12.43 -14.31 19.65
N GLN A 4 11.44 -14.93 19.01
CA GLN A 4 10.80 -14.39 17.82
C GLN A 4 9.59 -13.59 18.30
N PHE A 5 9.35 -12.42 17.71
CA PHE A 5 8.14 -11.57 17.83
C PHE A 5 8.13 -10.43 18.88
N PRO A 6 8.59 -9.24 18.44
CA PRO A 6 7.89 -7.98 18.70
C PRO A 6 7.27 -7.36 17.43
N GLY A 7 7.73 -7.73 16.23
CA GLY A 7 7.46 -6.97 15.01
C GLY A 7 5.98 -6.70 14.71
N ARG A 8 5.09 -7.70 14.91
CA ARG A 8 3.65 -7.52 14.67
C ARG A 8 2.97 -6.63 15.72
N VAL A 9 3.44 -6.67 16.97
CA VAL A 9 2.90 -5.83 18.05
C VAL A 9 3.31 -4.39 17.83
N PHE A 10 4.59 -4.13 17.55
CA PHE A 10 5.07 -2.79 17.23
C PHE A 10 4.46 -2.25 15.93
N GLN A 11 4.21 -3.12 14.93
CA GLN A 11 3.47 -2.74 13.74
C GLN A 11 2.05 -2.31 14.08
N ALA A 12 1.32 -3.07 14.90
CA ALA A 12 -0.04 -2.70 15.32
C ALA A 12 -0.07 -1.38 16.09
N ILE A 13 0.88 -1.17 17.00
CA ILE A 13 1.04 0.10 17.73
C ILE A 13 1.32 1.23 16.75
N ARG A 14 2.26 1.06 15.80
CA ARG A 14 2.59 2.08 14.79
C ARG A 14 1.38 2.45 13.95
N ILE A 15 0.63 1.46 13.48
CA ILE A 15 -0.62 1.66 12.71
C ILE A 15 -1.62 2.46 13.54
N ALA A 16 -1.84 2.09 14.80
CA ALA A 16 -2.84 2.72 15.65
C ALA A 16 -2.45 4.14 16.06
N VAL A 17 -1.19 4.37 16.44
CA VAL A 17 -0.71 5.68 16.91
C VAL A 17 -0.65 6.69 15.78
N ASN A 18 -0.25 6.29 14.57
CA ASN A 18 -0.15 7.20 13.43
C ASN A 18 -1.42 7.25 12.56
N ASP A 19 -2.49 6.55 12.96
CA ASP A 19 -3.70 6.36 12.16
C ASP A 19 -3.41 6.03 10.68
N GLU A 20 -2.49 5.07 10.46
CA GLU A 20 -1.96 4.80 9.11
C GLU A 20 -3.09 4.38 8.13
N PHE A 21 -4.10 3.67 8.64
CA PHE A 21 -5.25 3.27 7.82
C PHE A 21 -6.22 4.42 7.54
N GLY A 22 -6.46 5.33 8.50
CA GLY A 22 -7.26 6.52 8.27
C GLY A 22 -6.59 7.45 7.26
N ALA A 23 -5.29 7.71 7.43
CA ALA A 23 -4.50 8.50 6.51
C ALA A 23 -4.47 7.91 5.08
N LEU A 24 -4.23 6.60 4.95
CA LEU A 24 -4.28 5.91 3.66
C LEU A 24 -5.68 5.98 3.03
N GLY A 25 -6.75 5.83 3.82
CA GLY A 25 -8.12 5.92 3.33
C GLY A 25 -8.48 7.32 2.82
N LEU A 26 -8.05 8.37 3.54
CA LEU A 26 -8.17 9.76 3.09
C LEU A 26 -7.40 9.97 1.79
N PHE A 27 -6.13 9.57 1.74
CA PHE A 27 -5.31 9.68 0.53
C PHE A 27 -5.97 9.03 -0.69
N LEU A 28 -6.41 7.77 -0.57
CA LEU A 28 -7.03 7.04 -1.69
C LEU A 28 -8.32 7.67 -2.19
N ARG A 29 -9.07 8.37 -1.32
CA ARG A 29 -10.29 9.09 -1.69
C ARG A 29 -10.00 10.39 -2.44
N GLU A 30 -8.99 11.14 -2.00
CA GLU A 30 -8.65 12.43 -2.61
C GLU A 30 -7.79 12.27 -3.89
N LEU A 31 -7.07 11.15 -4.00
CA LEU A 31 -6.13 10.84 -5.09
C LEU A 31 -6.68 11.12 -6.50
N PRO A 32 -7.91 10.72 -6.88
CA PRO A 32 -8.45 11.03 -8.20
C PRO A 32 -8.45 12.53 -8.54
N GLY A 33 -8.75 13.39 -7.56
CA GLY A 33 -8.79 14.84 -7.73
C GLY A 33 -7.41 15.48 -7.87
N CYS A 34 -6.35 14.78 -7.47
CA CYS A 34 -4.98 15.26 -7.57
C CYS A 34 -4.30 14.88 -8.90
N LEU A 35 -4.89 13.97 -9.69
CA LEU A 35 -4.32 13.49 -10.95
C LEU A 35 -4.76 14.37 -12.12
N LYS A 36 -3.79 14.72 -12.98
CA LYS A 36 -4.10 15.29 -14.30
C LYS A 36 -4.77 14.23 -15.18
N PRO A 37 -5.58 14.62 -16.18
CA PRO A 37 -6.08 13.68 -17.18
C PRO A 37 -4.94 12.85 -17.80
N GLY A 38 -5.12 11.52 -17.81
CA GLY A 38 -4.09 10.59 -18.28
C GLY A 38 -2.91 10.35 -17.32
N GLY A 39 -2.93 10.93 -16.12
CA GLY A 39 -1.91 10.72 -15.10
C GLY A 39 -1.93 9.31 -14.51
N CYS A 40 -0.76 8.84 -14.09
CA CYS A 40 -0.57 7.54 -13.45
C CYS A 40 -0.08 7.71 -12.00
N VAL A 41 -0.43 6.76 -11.14
CA VAL A 41 0.02 6.69 -9.76
C VAL A 41 0.57 5.30 -9.46
N GLY A 42 1.73 5.24 -8.80
CA GLY A 42 2.28 4.02 -8.23
C GLY A 42 2.20 4.08 -6.71
N ILE A 43 1.74 3.01 -6.07
CA ILE A 43 1.68 2.88 -4.61
C ILE A 43 2.50 1.66 -4.20
N LEU A 44 3.46 1.86 -3.28
CA LEU A 44 4.22 0.79 -2.66
C LEU A 44 3.61 0.49 -1.28
N ALA A 45 3.22 -0.77 -1.05
CA ALA A 45 2.66 -1.23 0.21
C ALA A 45 3.61 -2.24 0.87
N PHE A 46 3.91 -2.06 2.15
CA PHE A 46 4.90 -2.85 2.87
C PHE A 46 4.27 -3.95 3.73
N HIS A 47 2.95 -3.89 3.93
CA HIS A 47 2.24 -4.97 4.58
C HIS A 47 0.87 -5.25 3.97
N SER A 48 0.38 -6.47 4.21
CA SER A 48 -0.88 -6.97 3.65
C SER A 48 -2.11 -6.11 3.97
N GLY A 49 -2.10 -5.43 5.12
CA GLY A 49 -3.17 -4.50 5.51
C GLY A 49 -3.31 -3.27 4.62
N GLU A 50 -2.20 -2.73 4.11
CA GLU A 50 -2.17 -1.61 3.15
C GLU A 50 -2.52 -2.11 1.75
N ASP A 51 -1.82 -3.17 1.29
CA ASP A 51 -1.99 -3.75 -0.05
C ASP A 51 -3.46 -4.09 -0.34
N ARG A 52 -4.15 -4.71 0.62
CA ARG A 52 -5.58 -5.04 0.48
C ARG A 52 -6.45 -3.80 0.28
N ARG A 53 -6.19 -2.72 1.02
CA ARG A 53 -6.97 -1.47 0.95
C ARG A 53 -6.74 -0.76 -0.37
N VAL A 54 -5.48 -0.67 -0.81
CA VAL A 54 -5.09 -0.08 -2.08
C VAL A 54 -5.76 -0.81 -3.24
N LYS A 55 -5.68 -2.14 -3.27
CA LYS A 55 -6.35 -2.95 -4.32
C LYS A 55 -7.85 -2.77 -4.34
N HIS A 56 -8.48 -2.77 -3.16
CA HIS A 56 -9.93 -2.56 -3.09
C HIS A 56 -10.32 -1.19 -3.64
N ALA A 57 -9.61 -0.13 -3.25
CA ALA A 57 -9.88 1.23 -3.73
C ALA A 57 -9.69 1.37 -5.25
N PHE A 58 -8.61 0.82 -5.81
CA PHE A 58 -8.40 0.88 -7.26
C PHE A 58 -9.39 0.03 -8.05
N ARG A 59 -9.74 -1.17 -7.59
CA ARG A 59 -10.77 -2.00 -8.22
C ARG A 59 -12.13 -1.32 -8.23
N GLU A 60 -12.51 -0.73 -7.11
CA GLU A 60 -13.75 0.06 -7.02
C GLU A 60 -13.69 1.27 -7.93
N GLY A 61 -12.58 2.01 -7.96
CA GLY A 61 -12.42 3.16 -8.84
C GLY A 61 -12.46 2.80 -10.33
N VAL A 62 -11.95 1.64 -10.73
CA VAL A 62 -12.13 1.12 -12.11
C VAL A 62 -13.59 0.76 -12.35
N ARG A 63 -14.23 0.05 -11.41
CA ARG A 63 -15.65 -0.35 -11.50
C ARG A 63 -16.60 0.84 -11.62
N THR A 64 -16.30 1.95 -10.96
CA THR A 64 -17.09 3.19 -11.01
C THR A 64 -16.65 4.16 -12.12
N GLY A 65 -15.65 3.79 -12.93
CA GLY A 65 -15.15 4.61 -14.04
C GLY A 65 -14.30 5.82 -13.63
N ILE A 66 -13.85 5.89 -12.38
CA ILE A 66 -12.91 6.93 -11.90
C ILE A 66 -11.51 6.69 -12.50
N TYR A 67 -11.09 5.43 -12.58
CA TYR A 67 -9.83 5.03 -13.19
C TYR A 67 -10.09 4.23 -14.47
N SER A 68 -9.25 4.43 -15.49
CA SER A 68 -9.33 3.66 -16.73
C SER A 68 -8.82 2.23 -16.58
N ALA A 69 -7.85 2.01 -15.70
CA ALA A 69 -7.28 0.71 -15.40
C ALA A 69 -6.59 0.71 -14.02
N ALA A 70 -6.38 -0.49 -13.48
CA ALA A 70 -5.53 -0.75 -12.32
C ALA A 70 -4.73 -2.03 -12.60
N ASN A 71 -3.50 -2.12 -12.08
CA ASN A 71 -2.69 -3.32 -12.26
C ASN A 71 -3.22 -4.45 -11.34
N ASP A 72 -3.55 -5.59 -11.93
CA ASP A 72 -4.00 -6.78 -11.20
C ASP A 72 -2.84 -7.58 -10.59
N GLU A 73 -1.63 -7.43 -11.14
CA GLU A 73 -0.44 -8.11 -10.66
C GLU A 73 0.36 -7.23 -9.69
N ILE A 74 0.77 -7.81 -8.56
CA ILE A 74 1.70 -7.14 -7.64
C ILE A 74 3.10 -7.25 -8.22
N VAL A 75 3.71 -6.11 -8.55
CA VAL A 75 5.15 -6.04 -8.80
C VAL A 75 5.88 -6.19 -7.47
N ARG A 76 6.69 -7.24 -7.33
CA ARG A 76 7.50 -7.49 -6.12
C ARG A 76 8.96 -7.19 -6.38
N ALA A 77 9.63 -6.61 -5.39
CA ALA A 77 11.08 -6.40 -5.41
C ALA A 77 11.84 -7.70 -5.68
N GLY A 78 12.86 -7.62 -6.52
CA GLY A 78 13.67 -8.76 -6.95
C GLY A 78 14.53 -9.34 -5.82
N PRO A 79 15.04 -10.59 -5.94
CA PRO A 79 15.89 -11.20 -4.92
C PRO A 79 17.19 -10.43 -4.62
N GLU A 80 17.75 -9.74 -5.61
CA GLU A 80 18.95 -8.89 -5.42
C GLU A 80 18.62 -7.61 -4.66
N GLU A 81 17.56 -6.92 -5.06
CA GLU A 81 17.09 -5.70 -4.42
C GLU A 81 16.78 -5.93 -2.93
N ARG A 82 16.06 -7.01 -2.60
CA ARG A 82 15.74 -7.36 -1.20
C ARG A 82 16.99 -7.66 -0.36
N ARG A 83 18.06 -8.17 -0.98
CA ARG A 83 19.33 -8.45 -0.28
C ARG A 83 20.13 -7.18 -0.05
N ALA A 84 20.18 -6.30 -1.05
CA ALA A 84 20.82 -4.99 -0.95
C ALA A 84 20.09 -4.07 0.04
N ASN A 85 18.76 -4.15 0.10
CA ASN A 85 17.89 -3.35 0.96
C ASN A 85 17.24 -4.20 2.06
N ASN A 86 18.07 -4.84 2.89
CA ASN A 86 17.58 -5.73 3.97
C ASN A 86 16.89 -4.97 5.13
N ALA A 87 17.00 -3.65 5.18
CA ALA A 87 16.24 -2.78 6.06
C ALA A 87 14.82 -2.59 5.50
N ARG A 88 13.97 -3.63 5.67
CA ARG A 88 12.53 -3.65 5.37
C ARG A 88 12.17 -3.59 3.87
N ALA A 89 12.35 -4.72 3.20
CA ALA A 89 11.41 -5.17 2.16
C ALA A 89 10.25 -5.96 2.80
#